data_AF-A0A2N7XSZ4-F1
#
_entry.id   AF-A0A2N7XSZ4-F1
#
_cell.length_a   1.000
_cell.length_b   1.000
_cell.length_c   1.000
_cell.angle_alpha   90.00
_cell.angle_beta   90.00
_cell.angle_gamma   90.00
#
_symmetry.space_group_name_H-M   'P 1'
#
loop_
_entity.id
_entity.type
_entity.pdbx_description
1 polymer ?
#
loop_
_entity_poly.entity_id
_entity_poly.type
_entity_poly.pdbx_seq_one_letter_code
_entity_poly.pdbx_strand_id
1 'polypeptide(L)'
;MVGRACRLPGAPSVDGLWSLLSEGRCAVSKVPADRFSLERFAHPRAHERGKSYTWAAGVIDDVWSFDPAVFGISPREAEQMDPQQR
;
A
#
# COMPACT_ATOMS: atom_id res chain seq x y z
N MET A 1 -27.64 -0.43 2.34
CA MET A 1 -26.29 -0.63 1.76
C MET A 1 -26.07 -2.13 1.65
N VAL A 2 -25.76 -2.63 0.46
CA VAL A 2 -25.86 -4.08 0.15
C VAL A 2 -24.52 -4.79 -0.09
N GLY A 3 -23.38 -4.09 0.01
CA GLY A 3 -22.04 -4.69 -0.09
C GLY A 3 -20.93 -3.75 0.37
N ARG A 4 -19.80 -4.32 0.82
CA ARG A 4 -18.56 -3.61 1.20
C ARG A 4 -17.36 -4.49 0.85
N ALA A 5 -16.28 -3.88 0.36
CA ALA A 5 -14.98 -4.53 0.16
C ALA A 5 -13.88 -3.52 0.45
N CYS A 6 -12.79 -3.95 1.09
CA CYS A 6 -11.61 -3.13 1.30
C CYS A 6 -10.37 -4.00 1.48
N ARG A 7 -9.21 -3.44 1.11
CA ARG A 7 -7.89 -3.93 1.48
C ARG A 7 -7.11 -2.76 2.06
N LEU A 8 -6.70 -2.89 3.32
CA LEU A 8 -6.07 -1.84 4.11
C LEU A 8 -4.83 -2.40 4.81
N PRO A 9 -3.91 -1.52 5.27
CA PRO A 9 -2.74 -1.94 6.04
C PRO A 9 -3.16 -2.78 7.26
N GLY A 10 -2.61 -3.99 7.38
CA GLY A 10 -2.96 -4.93 8.46
C GLY A 10 -4.38 -5.51 8.41
N ALA A 11 -5.16 -5.21 7.37
CA ALA A 11 -6.56 -5.59 7.23
C ALA A 11 -6.89 -5.94 5.76
N PRO A 12 -6.68 -7.19 5.32
CA PRO A 12 -6.85 -7.59 3.92
C PRO A 12 -8.32 -7.73 3.50
N SER A 13 -9.27 -7.56 4.43
CA SER A 13 -10.71 -7.67 4.21
C SER A 13 -11.48 -6.76 5.16
N VAL A 14 -12.80 -6.66 4.96
CA VAL A 14 -13.71 -5.93 5.86
C VAL A 14 -13.71 -6.53 7.26
N ASP A 15 -13.67 -7.86 7.37
CA ASP A 15 -13.56 -8.54 8.67
C ASP A 15 -12.20 -8.26 9.33
N GLY A 16 -11.12 -8.25 8.53
CA GLY A 16 -9.79 -7.88 9.00
C GLY A 16 -9.74 -6.46 9.56
N LEU A 17 -10.44 -5.51 8.93
CA LEU A 17 -10.57 -4.15 9.42
C LEU A 17 -11.28 -4.13 10.78
N TRP A 18 -12.38 -4.87 10.91
CA TRP A 18 -13.13 -4.92 12.16
C TRP A 18 -12.29 -5.48 13.31
N SER A 19 -11.54 -6.57 13.09
CA SER A 19 -10.64 -7.13 14.09
C SER A 19 -9.55 -6.14 14.50
N LEU A 20 -8.92 -5.47 13.52
CA LEU A 20 -7.87 -4.48 13.78
C LEU A 20 -8.38 -3.32 14.65
N LEU A 21 -9.56 -2.80 14.34
CA LEU A 21 -10.20 -1.71 15.10
C LEU A 21 -10.63 -2.17 16.50
N SER A 22 -11.25 -3.34 16.60
CA SER A 22 -11.75 -3.89 17.87
C SER A 22 -10.61 -4.21 18.84
N GLU A 23 -9.46 -4.64 18.31
CA GLU A 23 -8.24 -4.90 19.09
C GLU A 23 -7.42 -3.63 19.37
N GLY A 24 -7.79 -2.48 18.80
CA GLY A 24 -7.06 -1.21 18.98
C GLY A 24 -5.63 -1.25 18.43
N ARG A 25 -5.36 -2.06 17.40
CA ARG A 25 -4.02 -2.29 16.89
C ARG A 25 -3.57 -1.19 15.93
N CYS A 26 -2.29 -0.81 16.05
CA CYS A 26 -1.64 0.08 15.10
C CYS A 26 -1.15 -0.70 13.88
N ALA A 27 -1.59 -0.29 12.69
CA ALA A 27 -1.15 -0.86 11.40
C ALA A 27 -0.07 -0.04 10.71
N VAL A 28 0.46 1.01 11.37
CA VAL A 28 1.56 1.80 10.84
C VAL A 28 2.83 0.97 10.94
N SER A 29 3.47 0.78 9.79
CA SER A 29 4.75 0.09 9.65
C SER A 29 5.78 1.02 9.03
N LYS A 30 6.90 0.46 8.56
CA LYS A 30 7.91 1.19 7.79
C LYS A 30 7.68 0.94 6.30
N VAL A 31 7.84 1.95 5.46
CA VAL A 31 7.84 1.79 4.00
C VAL A 31 8.87 0.71 3.61
N PRO A 32 8.47 -0.33 2.86
CA PRO A 32 9.37 -1.36 2.37
C PRO A 32 10.46 -0.80 1.45
N ALA A 33 11.68 -1.33 1.56
CA ALA A 33 12.85 -0.84 0.82
C ALA A 33 12.78 -1.13 -0.69
N ASP A 34 11.93 -2.07 -1.11
CA ASP A 34 11.66 -2.42 -2.51
C ASP A 34 10.77 -1.38 -3.21
N ARG A 35 10.10 -0.47 -2.48
CA ARG A 35 9.30 0.61 -3.08
C ARG A 35 10.17 1.69 -3.70
N PHE A 36 11.18 2.14 -2.95
CA PHE A 36 12.16 3.14 -3.37
C PHE A 36 13.30 3.22 -2.35
N SER A 37 14.44 3.80 -2.76
CA SER A 37 15.58 4.01 -1.87
C SER A 37 15.24 5.04 -0.78
N LEU A 38 15.00 4.56 0.44
CA LEU A 38 14.74 5.42 1.60
C LEU A 38 15.93 6.32 1.92
N GLU A 39 17.15 5.79 1.85
CA GLU A 39 18.39 6.52 2.16
C GLU A 39 18.57 7.75 1.26
N ARG A 40 18.26 7.61 -0.05
CA ARG A 40 18.36 8.72 -1.01
C ARG A 40 17.50 9.92 -0.61
N PHE A 41 16.38 9.67 0.07
CA PHE A 41 15.40 10.69 0.43
C PHE A 41 15.41 11.03 1.92
N ALA A 42 16.26 10.40 2.74
CA ALA A 42 16.32 10.63 4.18
C ALA A 42 16.97 11.98 4.52
N HIS A 43 16.36 12.71 5.44
CA HIS A 43 16.97 13.87 6.09
C HIS A 43 16.35 14.12 7.47
N PRO A 44 17.13 14.38 8.54
CA PRO A 44 16.59 14.50 9.89
C PRO A 44 15.71 15.73 10.12
N ARG A 45 15.85 16.79 9.30
CA ARG A 45 14.99 17.99 9.39
C ARG A 45 13.71 17.82 8.58
N ALA A 46 12.57 18.09 9.22
CA ALA A 46 11.25 17.93 8.61
C ALA A 46 10.95 18.85 7.42
N HIS A 47 11.65 19.99 7.31
CA HIS A 47 11.39 21.00 6.27
C HIS A 47 12.45 21.05 5.17
N GLU A 48 13.31 20.03 5.09
CA GLU A 48 14.29 19.94 4.02
C GLU A 48 13.59 19.63 2.69
N ARG A 49 13.86 20.44 1.66
CA ARG A 49 13.18 20.30 0.36
C ARG A 49 13.57 18.99 -0.33
N GLY A 50 12.58 18.26 -0.83
CA GLY A 50 12.79 17.01 -1.56
C GLY A 50 13.29 15.83 -0.70
N LYS A 51 13.17 15.94 0.63
CA LYS A 51 13.56 14.91 1.60
C LYS A 51 12.40 14.58 2.54
N SER A 52 12.51 13.44 3.22
CA SER A 52 11.62 13.00 4.29
C SER A 52 12.42 12.72 5.55
N TYR A 53 11.84 13.04 6.70
CA TYR A 53 12.37 12.73 8.03
C TYR A 53 11.77 11.46 8.64
N THR A 54 10.76 10.86 7.98
CA THR A 54 10.06 9.67 8.47
C THR A 54 9.78 8.68 7.35
N TRP A 55 9.70 7.41 7.74
CA TRP A 55 9.30 6.28 6.88
C TRP A 55 8.10 5.52 7.47
N ALA A 56 7.45 6.08 8.49
CA ALA A 56 6.25 5.50 9.07
C ALA A 56 5.07 5.65 8.10
N ALA A 57 4.44 4.54 7.72
CA ALA A 57 3.34 4.52 6.77
C ALA A 57 2.40 3.33 7.01
N GLY A 58 1.13 3.48 6.63
CA GLY A 58 0.26 2.32 6.42
C GLY A 58 0.55 1.73 5.05
N VAL A 59 0.99 0.48 4.99
CA VAL A 59 1.41 -0.17 3.74
C VAL A 59 0.50 -1.36 3.46
N ILE A 60 0.02 -1.45 2.22
CA ILE A 60 -0.68 -2.63 1.71
C ILE A 60 0.35 -3.57 1.10
N ASP A 61 0.28 -4.83 1.48
CA ASP A 61 1.15 -5.89 0.94
C ASP A 61 0.83 -6.15 -0.53
N ASP A 62 1.80 -6.68 -1.27
CA ASP A 62 1.60 -7.23 -2.61
C ASP A 62 0.76 -6.34 -3.55
N VAL A 63 1.22 -5.10 -3.75
CA VAL A 63 0.59 -4.14 -4.68
C VAL A 63 0.94 -4.40 -6.15
N TRP A 64 1.91 -5.29 -6.38
CA TRP A 64 2.42 -5.56 -7.71
C TRP A 64 1.60 -6.64 -8.40
N SER A 65 1.02 -7.55 -7.63
CA SER A 65 0.17 -8.62 -8.15
C SER A 65 -1.15 -8.09 -8.72
N PHE A 66 -1.44 -8.56 -9.92
CA PHE A 66 -2.68 -8.35 -10.65
C PHE A 66 -2.90 -9.56 -11.55
N ASP A 67 -4.15 -10.03 -11.65
CA ASP A 67 -4.52 -11.14 -12.55
C ASP A 67 -5.18 -10.58 -13.81
N PRO A 68 -4.41 -10.28 -14.87
CA PRO A 68 -4.96 -9.64 -16.06
C PRO A 68 -5.91 -10.54 -16.85
N ALA A 69 -5.78 -11.87 -16.72
CA ALA A 69 -6.60 -12.82 -17.46
C ALA A 69 -8.07 -12.78 -17.01
N VAL A 70 -8.32 -12.60 -15.72
CA VAL A 70 -9.67 -12.43 -15.16
C VAL A 70 -10.40 -11.24 -15.78
N PHE A 71 -9.65 -10.19 -16.17
CA PHE A 71 -10.20 -8.96 -16.74
C PHE A 71 -10.10 -8.89 -18.27
N GLY A 72 -9.60 -9.95 -18.93
CA GLY A 72 -9.41 -9.96 -20.38
C GLY A 72 -8.35 -8.98 -20.89
N ILE A 73 -7.42 -8.57 -20.02
CA ILE A 73 -6.33 -7.63 -20.32
C ILE A 73 -5.09 -8.44 -20.70
N SER A 74 -4.33 -7.98 -21.70
CA SER A 74 -3.06 -8.66 -22.04
C SER A 74 -1.99 -8.37 -20.99
N PRO A 75 -1.04 -9.30 -20.72
CA PRO A 75 0.04 -9.06 -19.76
C PRO A 75 0.84 -7.78 -20.03
N ARG A 76 1.06 -7.46 -21.31
CA ARG A 76 1.79 -6.27 -21.75
C ARG A 76 1.05 -4.97 -21.42
N GLU A 77 -0.27 -4.96 -21.50
CA GLU A 77 -1.10 -3.81 -21.11
C GLU A 77 -1.11 -3.66 -19.59
N ALA A 78 -1.26 -4.78 -18.87
CA ALA A 78 -1.29 -4.79 -17.41
C ALA A 78 0.00 -4.25 -16.76
N GLU A 79 1.18 -4.50 -17.33
CA GLU A 79 2.45 -3.96 -16.83
C GLU A 79 2.56 -2.43 -16.91
N GLN A 80 1.83 -1.80 -17.84
CA GLN A 80 1.85 -0.34 -18.03
C GLN A 80 0.72 0.38 -17.30
N MET A 81 -0.22 -0.36 -16.71
CA MET A 81 -1.34 0.20 -15.97
C MET A 81 -0.89 0.74 -14.61
N ASP A 82 -1.47 1.88 -14.21
CA ASP A 82 -1.33 2.37 -12.84
C ASP A 82 -1.84 1.30 -11.86
N PRO A 83 -1.09 0.95 -10.80
CA PRO A 83 -1.53 0.00 -9.79
C PRO A 83 -2.90 0.27 -9.17
N GLN A 84 -3.39 1.52 -9.19
CA GLN A 84 -4.73 1.87 -8.70
C GLN A 84 -5.86 1.52 -9.68
N GLN A 85 -5.53 1.28 -10.95
CA GLN A 85 -6.48 0.90 -12.01
C GLN A 85 -6.44 -0.61 -12.32
N ARG A 86 -5.55 -1.34 -11.65
CA ARG A 86 -5.50 -2.80 -11.62
C ARG A 86 -6.39 -3.33 -10.49
#